data_AF-A0A8S2UAI3-F1
#
_entry.id   AF-A0A8S2UAI3-F1
#
_cell.length_a   1.000
_cell.length_b   1.000
_cell.length_c   1.000
_cell.angle_alpha   90.00
_cell.angle_beta   90.00
_cell.angle_gamma   90.00
#
_symmetry.space_group_name_H-M   'P 1'
#
loop_
_entity.id
_entity.type
_entity.pdbx_description
1 polymer ?
#
loop_
_entity_poly.entity_id
_entity_poly.type
_entity_poly.pdbx_seq_one_letter_code
_entity_poly.pdbx_strand_id
1 'polypeptide(L)'
;MWKYDLSFDIFPFDQIQDYRHVEQRIQSTVHTTALILPAINQFGQIIYADNTVSGRGLLFIEQYMLKHVLPYYANIHSEDSAGAIQTTKFHGGSRALIKRYANATDDDVAIFIGSESRAAMNKMINVLNLKDEQVRSLIIAKKKFFQNQVLVESPDGIATPDVLGAIRVGSVFHLKESVGCHIIEALENECVEKFFRKFRNHEKLIILGSTSIHRLALFSFLIYVPIFMKYLHHNFVSVLLNDLFSIRVRSECSYNASYVSGLLNLDDQKSEIIMKFLTANENDQLDAITKNELIRYDFTQLDLSYFTSDEDVDYIFNAIEFIANGGWQFLPLYTCDSTTAVWRARTIPLENPSTQLHSLQMITFENGTMDETYKERQMQSTAIKNLNTHNLMINSTSNDSIEQARAMMKNIDLRTDPPLNIPVKYQNFIWFLLPQDIFPV
;
A
#
# COMPACT_ATOMS: atom_id res chain seq x y z
N MET A 1 -22.26 -12.93 44.53
CA MET A 1 -21.13 -12.12 44.06
C MET A 1 -20.27 -13.02 43.19
N TRP A 2 -20.63 -13.18 41.91
CA TRP A 2 -19.86 -13.97 40.96
C TRP A 2 -18.78 -13.05 40.40
N LYS A 3 -17.62 -12.97 41.06
CA LYS A 3 -16.41 -12.44 40.41
C LYS A 3 -15.86 -13.57 39.58
N TYR A 4 -16.13 -13.58 38.28
CA TYR A 4 -15.48 -14.51 37.37
C TYR A 4 -13.97 -14.25 37.41
N ASP A 5 -13.18 -15.30 37.34
CA ASP A 5 -11.74 -15.16 37.17
C ASP A 5 -11.46 -14.58 35.78
N LEU A 6 -11.04 -13.31 35.78
CA LEU A 6 -10.59 -12.57 34.60
C LEU A 6 -9.08 -12.69 34.41
N SER A 7 -8.41 -13.62 35.12
CA SER A 7 -7.03 -13.98 34.79
C SER A 7 -6.95 -14.36 33.32
N PHE A 8 -6.01 -13.72 32.62
CA PHE A 8 -5.75 -14.01 31.23
C PHE A 8 -4.72 -15.12 31.19
N ASP A 9 -5.13 -16.32 30.80
CA ASP A 9 -4.19 -17.42 30.56
C ASP A 9 -3.36 -17.07 29.32
N ILE A 10 -2.13 -16.61 29.55
CA ILE A 10 -1.13 -16.50 28.49
C ILE A 10 -0.56 -17.90 28.29
N PHE A 11 -1.14 -18.65 27.36
CA PHE A 11 -0.58 -19.93 26.98
C PHE A 11 0.83 -19.74 26.38
N PRO A 12 1.78 -20.64 26.64
CA PRO A 12 3.06 -20.64 25.95
C PRO A 12 2.82 -20.71 24.43
N PHE A 13 3.62 -19.98 23.67
CA PHE A 13 3.57 -20.06 22.22
C PHE A 13 4.18 -21.39 21.78
N ASP A 14 3.38 -22.24 21.14
CA ASP A 14 3.92 -23.35 20.38
C ASP A 14 4.60 -22.78 19.14
N GLN A 15 5.93 -22.90 19.07
CA GLN A 15 6.66 -22.53 17.86
C GLN A 15 6.26 -23.46 16.72
N ILE A 16 5.98 -22.85 15.57
CA ILE A 16 5.64 -23.58 14.36
C ILE A 16 6.90 -24.33 13.90
N GLN A 17 6.83 -25.66 13.88
CA GLN A 17 7.97 -26.49 13.47
C GLN A 17 8.27 -26.42 11.97
N ASP A 18 7.24 -26.20 11.15
CA ASP A 18 7.37 -26.03 9.71
C ASP A 18 6.63 -24.77 9.24
N TYR A 19 7.42 -23.74 8.97
CA TYR A 19 6.95 -22.46 8.45
C TYR A 19 6.23 -22.60 7.09
N ARG A 20 6.58 -23.59 6.25
CA ARG A 20 6.01 -23.74 4.90
C ARG A 20 4.51 -23.93 4.90
N HIS A 21 3.95 -24.59 5.92
CA HIS A 21 2.50 -24.71 6.06
C HIS A 21 1.81 -23.36 6.33
N VAL A 22 2.47 -22.47 7.06
CA VAL A 22 1.96 -21.13 7.39
C VAL A 22 2.06 -20.22 6.17
N GLU A 23 3.22 -20.25 5.50
CA GLU A 23 3.46 -19.55 4.25
C GLU A 23 2.36 -19.88 3.22
N GLN A 24 2.16 -21.16 2.91
CA GLN A 24 1.13 -21.60 1.97
C GLN A 24 -0.27 -21.12 2.36
N ARG A 25 -0.58 -21.10 3.67
CA ARG A 25 -1.89 -20.68 4.16
C ARG A 25 -2.09 -19.17 4.13
N ILE A 26 -1.04 -18.38 4.35
CA ILE A 26 -1.04 -16.94 4.13
C ILE A 26 -1.15 -16.65 2.62
N GLN A 27 -0.37 -17.32 1.79
CA GLN A 27 -0.35 -17.14 0.34
C GLN A 27 -1.71 -17.44 -0.30
N SER A 28 -2.31 -18.60 0.00
CA SER A 28 -3.67 -18.97 -0.47
C SER A 28 -4.78 -17.97 -0.08
N THR A 29 -4.49 -17.07 0.85
CA THR A 29 -5.38 -16.04 1.34
C THR A 29 -5.10 -14.68 0.73
N VAL A 30 -3.82 -14.34 0.56
CA VAL A 30 -3.36 -13.04 0.08
C VAL A 30 -3.34 -12.98 -1.45
N HIS A 31 -3.09 -14.09 -2.13
CA HIS A 31 -3.21 -14.18 -3.58
C HIS A 31 -4.67 -14.31 -4.00
N THR A 32 -5.11 -13.44 -4.91
CA THR A 32 -6.39 -13.59 -5.60
C THR A 32 -6.17 -13.51 -7.10
N THR A 33 -7.09 -14.12 -7.84
CA THR A 33 -7.36 -13.69 -9.21
C THR A 33 -8.19 -12.42 -9.16
N ALA A 34 -7.82 -11.40 -9.92
CA ALA A 34 -8.73 -10.28 -10.20
C ALA A 34 -8.63 -9.89 -11.68
N LEU A 35 -9.60 -9.08 -12.12
CA LEU A 35 -9.61 -8.53 -13.48
C LEU A 35 -8.43 -7.55 -13.59
N ILE A 36 -7.46 -7.86 -14.46
CA ILE A 36 -6.13 -7.21 -14.47
C ILE A 36 -6.01 -6.17 -15.55
N LEU A 37 -6.68 -6.39 -16.68
CA LEU A 37 -6.71 -5.45 -17.80
C LEU A 37 -8.13 -5.38 -18.36
N PRO A 38 -8.94 -4.39 -17.96
CA PRO A 38 -10.26 -4.17 -18.57
C PRO A 38 -10.17 -3.94 -20.09
N ALA A 39 -9.05 -3.37 -20.58
CA ALA A 39 -8.83 -3.09 -21.99
C ALA A 39 -8.63 -4.33 -22.90
N ILE A 40 -8.15 -5.46 -22.35
CA ILE A 40 -7.93 -6.69 -23.14
C ILE A 40 -8.51 -7.95 -22.49
N ASN A 41 -9.37 -7.80 -21.48
CA ASN A 41 -10.06 -8.89 -20.80
C ASN A 41 -9.12 -10.00 -20.27
N GLN A 42 -7.94 -9.62 -19.78
CA GLN A 42 -7.01 -10.57 -19.16
C GLN A 42 -7.24 -10.70 -17.66
N PHE A 43 -7.33 -11.95 -17.24
CA PHE A 43 -7.34 -12.39 -15.84
C PHE A 43 -5.97 -12.99 -15.52
N GLY A 44 -5.46 -12.68 -14.35
CA GLY A 44 -4.21 -13.19 -13.80
C GLY A 44 -4.25 -13.13 -12.27
N GLN A 45 -3.21 -13.64 -11.63
CA GLN A 45 -3.06 -13.57 -10.19
C GLN A 45 -2.43 -12.23 -9.85
N ILE A 46 -3.04 -11.51 -8.93
CA ILE A 46 -2.48 -10.24 -8.45
C ILE A 46 -1.44 -10.55 -7.40
N ILE A 47 -0.24 -10.01 -7.61
CA ILE A 47 0.85 -10.05 -6.64
C ILE A 47 0.86 -8.71 -5.90
N TYR A 48 0.62 -8.75 -4.60
CA TYR A 48 0.64 -7.57 -3.73
C TYR A 48 2.06 -7.35 -3.21
N ALA A 49 2.60 -6.17 -3.47
CA ALA A 49 3.91 -5.74 -3.03
C ALA A 49 3.84 -4.37 -2.31
N ASP A 50 2.75 -4.18 -1.56
CA ASP A 50 2.39 -3.00 -0.77
C ASP A 50 1.72 -3.40 0.57
N ASN A 51 2.10 -4.54 1.14
CA ASN A 51 1.46 -5.17 2.30
C ASN A 51 1.46 -4.30 3.57
N THR A 52 2.43 -3.40 3.72
CA THR A 52 2.57 -2.44 4.83
C THR A 52 1.42 -1.43 4.91
N VAL A 53 0.69 -1.19 3.82
CA VAL A 53 -0.41 -0.22 3.78
C VAL A 53 -1.72 -0.84 3.31
N SER A 54 -1.68 -1.71 2.31
CA SER A 54 -2.86 -2.29 1.64
C SER A 54 -2.90 -3.82 1.74
N GLY A 55 -2.31 -4.36 2.80
CA GLY A 55 -2.36 -5.79 3.11
C GLY A 55 -3.79 -6.32 3.20
N ARG A 56 -4.00 -7.52 2.67
CA ARG A 56 -5.28 -8.23 2.78
C ARG A 56 -5.47 -8.83 4.17
N GLY A 57 -6.71 -8.85 4.63
CA GLY A 57 -7.07 -9.59 5.84
C GLY A 57 -6.77 -11.08 5.68
N LEU A 58 -6.21 -11.68 6.72
CA LEU A 58 -5.93 -13.11 6.71
C LEU A 58 -7.24 -13.90 6.88
N LEU A 59 -7.73 -14.55 5.82
CA LEU A 59 -8.97 -15.33 5.77
C LEU A 59 -9.14 -16.29 6.94
N PHE A 60 -8.10 -16.99 7.38
CA PHE A 60 -8.23 -17.89 8.53
C PHE A 60 -8.45 -17.13 9.86
N ILE A 61 -7.92 -15.91 9.99
CA ILE A 61 -8.23 -15.02 11.12
C ILE A 61 -9.66 -14.52 10.99
N GLU A 62 -10.08 -14.06 9.80
CA GLU A 62 -11.45 -13.58 9.60
C GLU A 62 -12.50 -14.68 9.78
N GLN A 63 -12.20 -15.91 9.36
CA GLN A 63 -13.04 -17.08 9.63
C GLN A 63 -13.14 -17.37 11.13
N TYR A 64 -12.05 -17.19 11.88
CA TYR A 64 -12.08 -17.30 13.34
C TYR A 64 -12.94 -16.19 13.95
N MET A 65 -12.80 -14.95 13.49
CA MET A 65 -13.63 -13.82 13.91
C MET A 65 -15.12 -14.14 13.70
N LEU A 66 -15.49 -14.61 12.50
CA LEU A 66 -16.86 -14.94 12.13
C LEU A 66 -17.44 -16.09 12.96
N LYS A 67 -16.66 -17.13 13.25
CA LYS A 67 -17.15 -18.36 13.91
C LYS A 67 -17.08 -18.33 15.43
N HIS A 68 -16.11 -17.62 16.00
CA HIS A 68 -15.76 -17.72 17.42
C HIS A 68 -15.77 -16.39 18.17
N VAL A 69 -15.67 -15.25 17.48
CA VAL A 69 -15.65 -13.93 18.15
C VAL A 69 -17.01 -13.25 18.02
N LEU A 70 -17.49 -13.03 16.79
CA LEU A 70 -18.74 -12.30 16.54
C LEU A 70 -19.98 -12.95 17.19
N PRO A 71 -20.15 -14.28 17.24
CA PRO A 71 -21.31 -14.88 17.90
C PRO A 71 -21.42 -14.60 19.40
N TYR A 72 -20.31 -14.26 20.04
CA TYR A 72 -20.24 -13.97 21.48
C TYR A 72 -19.97 -12.48 21.77
N TYR A 73 -19.91 -11.63 20.73
CA TYR A 73 -19.59 -10.23 20.89
C TYR A 73 -20.66 -9.50 21.71
N ALA A 74 -20.22 -8.86 22.80
CA ALA A 74 -21.07 -8.06 23.67
C ALA A 74 -20.27 -6.91 24.30
N ASN A 75 -20.99 -6.01 24.97
CA ASN A 75 -20.36 -4.88 25.65
C ASN A 75 -19.40 -5.36 26.75
N ILE A 76 -18.15 -4.88 26.72
CA ILE A 76 -17.11 -5.21 27.71
C ILE A 76 -17.26 -4.49 29.05
N HIS A 77 -18.21 -3.55 29.17
CA HIS A 77 -18.48 -2.78 30.39
C HIS A 77 -19.47 -3.46 31.34
N SER A 78 -19.93 -4.67 31.01
CA SER A 78 -20.78 -5.49 31.90
C SER A 78 -20.21 -6.90 32.05
N GLU A 79 -20.54 -7.56 33.16
CA GLU A 79 -20.22 -8.97 33.41
C GLU A 79 -21.48 -9.85 33.45
N ASP A 80 -22.62 -9.28 33.05
CA ASP A 80 -23.95 -9.85 33.28
C ASP A 80 -24.32 -10.95 32.27
N SER A 81 -23.45 -11.24 31.29
CA SER A 81 -23.71 -12.27 30.28
C SER A 81 -22.44 -13.03 29.87
N ALA A 82 -22.61 -14.26 29.43
CA ALA A 82 -21.52 -15.08 28.89
C ALA A 82 -20.80 -14.40 27.72
N GLY A 83 -21.54 -13.69 26.85
CA GLY A 83 -20.95 -12.93 25.75
C GLY A 83 -20.08 -11.76 26.23
N ALA A 84 -20.53 -11.05 27.27
CA ALA A 84 -19.76 -9.93 27.84
C ALA A 84 -18.46 -10.44 28.50
N ILE A 85 -18.55 -11.53 29.26
CA ILE A 85 -17.38 -12.20 29.85
C ILE A 85 -16.42 -12.67 28.76
N GLN A 86 -16.93 -13.34 27.70
CA GLN A 86 -16.10 -13.85 26.61
C GLN A 86 -15.42 -12.71 25.83
N THR A 87 -16.14 -11.64 25.53
CA THR A 87 -15.60 -10.47 24.82
C THR A 87 -14.52 -9.79 25.65
N THR A 88 -14.73 -9.63 26.97
CA THR A 88 -13.73 -9.10 27.90
C THR A 88 -12.48 -9.98 27.95
N LYS A 89 -12.63 -11.30 27.92
CA LYS A 89 -11.49 -12.24 27.84
C LYS A 89 -10.71 -12.08 26.53
N PHE A 90 -11.38 -12.04 25.38
CA PHE A 90 -10.70 -11.84 24.10
C PHE A 90 -9.95 -10.50 24.08
N HIS A 91 -10.62 -9.41 24.45
CA HIS A 91 -10.02 -8.07 24.46
C HIS A 91 -8.83 -7.98 25.42
N GLY A 92 -8.97 -8.47 26.65
CA GLY A 92 -7.90 -8.45 27.64
C GLY A 92 -6.73 -9.36 27.28
N GLY A 93 -6.99 -10.53 26.69
CA GLY A 93 -5.94 -11.41 26.15
C GLY A 93 -5.15 -10.75 25.02
N SER A 94 -5.82 -10.09 24.08
CA SER A 94 -5.14 -9.31 23.03
C SER A 94 -4.29 -8.18 23.59
N ARG A 95 -4.81 -7.47 24.61
CA ARG A 95 -4.07 -6.42 25.30
C ARG A 95 -2.82 -6.94 26.00
N ALA A 96 -2.92 -8.05 26.73
CA ALA A 96 -1.81 -8.68 27.42
C ALA A 96 -0.72 -9.13 26.44
N LEU A 97 -1.12 -9.73 25.32
CA LEU A 97 -0.20 -10.18 24.28
C LEU A 97 0.58 -9.01 23.65
N ILE A 98 -0.10 -7.91 23.35
CA ILE A 98 0.53 -6.71 22.80
C ILE A 98 1.43 -6.01 23.83
N LYS A 99 1.01 -5.94 25.11
CA LYS A 99 1.86 -5.43 26.20
C LYS A 99 3.16 -6.22 26.28
N ARG A 100 3.07 -7.56 26.31
CA ARG A 100 4.23 -8.44 26.33
C ARG A 100 5.16 -8.18 25.14
N TYR A 101 4.59 -8.00 23.94
CA TYR A 101 5.38 -7.68 22.75
C TYR A 101 6.10 -6.34 22.85
N ALA A 102 5.43 -5.31 23.35
CA ALA A 102 6.00 -3.99 23.52
C ALA A 102 6.99 -3.90 24.69
N ASN A 103 7.34 -5.02 25.33
CA ASN A 103 8.10 -5.09 26.58
C ASN A 103 7.49 -4.21 27.69
N ALA A 104 6.17 -4.07 27.67
CA ALA A 104 5.41 -3.26 28.62
C ALA A 104 5.24 -4.03 29.94
N THR A 105 5.46 -3.33 31.04
CA THR A 105 5.33 -3.81 32.42
C THR A 105 3.91 -3.62 32.96
N ASP A 106 3.65 -3.98 34.21
CA ASP A 106 2.35 -3.74 34.84
C ASP A 106 2.05 -2.25 35.05
N ASP A 107 3.08 -1.40 35.11
CA ASP A 107 2.96 0.05 35.19
C ASP A 107 2.55 0.68 33.84
N ASP A 108 2.67 -0.07 32.75
CA ASP A 108 2.36 0.38 31.41
C ASP A 108 0.91 0.09 30.99
N VAL A 109 0.35 0.98 30.17
CA VAL A 109 -1.03 0.88 29.66
C VAL A 109 -1.01 0.78 28.15
N ALA A 110 -1.56 -0.30 27.60
CA ALA A 110 -1.85 -0.40 26.17
C ALA A 110 -3.21 0.26 25.86
N ILE A 111 -3.21 1.20 24.92
CA ILE A 111 -4.42 1.90 24.43
C ILE A 111 -4.61 1.58 22.94
N PHE A 112 -5.76 1.03 22.60
CA PHE A 112 -6.16 0.84 21.21
C PHE A 112 -6.76 2.14 20.67
N ILE A 113 -6.08 2.77 19.71
CA ILE A 113 -6.48 4.07 19.14
C ILE A 113 -6.74 3.91 17.64
N GLY A 114 -8.00 3.61 17.29
CA GLY A 114 -8.54 3.65 15.93
C GLY A 114 -7.59 3.18 14.81
N SER A 115 -7.77 3.77 13.62
CA SER A 115 -6.91 3.55 12.46
C SER A 115 -5.92 4.70 12.30
N GLU A 116 -4.68 4.35 11.93
CA GLU A 116 -3.55 5.24 11.62
C GLU A 116 -2.85 5.94 12.80
N SER A 117 -1.57 6.27 12.59
CA SER A 117 -0.74 7.01 13.55
C SER A 117 -1.25 8.42 13.86
N ARG A 118 -2.03 9.02 12.95
CA ARG A 118 -2.66 10.33 13.16
C ARG A 118 -3.70 10.31 14.28
N ALA A 119 -4.48 9.23 14.39
CA ALA A 119 -5.44 9.07 15.48
C ALA A 119 -4.72 9.01 16.84
N ALA A 120 -3.61 8.26 16.90
CA ALA A 120 -2.75 8.21 18.09
C ALA A 120 -2.17 9.59 18.46
N MET A 121 -1.69 10.36 17.48
CA MET A 121 -1.19 11.73 17.71
C MET A 121 -2.28 12.66 18.24
N ASN A 122 -3.45 12.67 17.63
CA ASN A 122 -4.58 13.50 18.07
C ASN A 122 -5.02 13.14 19.49
N LYS A 123 -5.08 11.84 19.80
CA LYS A 123 -5.39 11.37 21.16
C LYS A 123 -4.35 11.86 22.16
N MET A 124 -3.06 11.78 21.82
CA MET A 124 -1.98 12.27 22.67
C MET A 124 -2.05 13.77 22.92
N ILE A 125 -2.33 14.57 21.87
CA ILE A 125 -2.53 16.02 21.97
C ILE A 125 -3.65 16.35 22.97
N ASN A 126 -4.76 15.63 22.87
CA ASN A 126 -5.92 15.82 23.76
C ASN A 126 -5.61 15.41 25.21
N VAL A 127 -4.95 14.27 25.42
CA VAL A 127 -4.59 13.77 26.77
C VAL A 127 -3.61 14.71 27.46
N LEU A 128 -2.62 15.21 26.73
CA LEU A 128 -1.63 16.16 27.23
C LEU A 128 -2.16 17.60 27.34
N ASN A 129 -3.44 17.84 26.96
CA ASN A 129 -4.09 19.14 26.96
C ASN A 129 -3.23 20.25 26.29
N LEU A 130 -2.63 19.92 25.15
CA LEU A 130 -1.74 20.83 24.45
C LEU A 130 -2.55 21.90 23.70
N LYS A 131 -2.16 23.17 23.86
CA LYS A 131 -2.74 24.30 23.11
C LYS A 131 -2.22 24.34 21.68
N ASP A 132 -2.93 24.98 20.76
CA ASP A 132 -2.56 25.06 19.33
C ASP A 132 -1.10 25.47 19.05
N GLU A 133 -0.54 26.41 19.82
CA GLU A 133 0.88 26.80 19.68
C GLU A 133 1.84 25.69 20.11
N GLN A 134 1.50 24.95 21.16
CA GLN A 134 2.25 23.78 21.63
C GLN A 134 2.08 22.60 20.69
N VAL A 135 0.91 22.44 20.07
CA VAL A 135 0.65 21.43 19.04
C VAL A 135 1.44 21.74 17.78
N ARG A 136 1.46 22.99 17.32
CA ARG A 136 2.31 23.43 16.19
C ARG A 136 3.79 23.18 16.51
N SER A 137 4.23 23.52 17.71
CA SER A 137 5.61 23.29 18.16
C SER A 137 5.93 21.79 18.28
N LEU A 138 5.00 20.97 18.78
CA LEU A 138 5.11 19.52 18.87
C LEU A 138 5.11 18.88 17.49
N ILE A 139 4.29 19.35 16.55
CA ILE A 139 4.28 18.90 15.15
C ILE A 139 5.61 19.29 14.48
N ILE A 140 6.12 20.51 14.70
CA ILE A 140 7.42 20.96 14.19
C ILE A 140 8.57 20.14 14.81
N ALA A 141 8.51 19.87 16.11
CA ALA A 141 9.48 19.02 16.81
C ALA A 141 9.38 17.58 16.31
N LYS A 142 8.20 16.98 16.25
CA LYS A 142 7.97 15.63 15.71
C LYS A 142 8.37 15.50 14.24
N LYS A 143 8.17 16.53 13.41
CA LYS A 143 8.68 16.59 12.04
C LYS A 143 10.21 16.54 11.98
N LYS A 144 10.90 17.03 13.03
CA LYS A 144 12.35 16.84 13.25
C LYS A 144 12.72 15.53 13.96
N PHE A 145 11.82 14.91 14.73
CA PHE A 145 12.11 13.80 15.66
C PHE A 145 11.57 12.42 15.25
N PHE A 146 10.75 12.28 14.20
CA PHE A 146 10.23 10.98 13.74
C PHE A 146 11.27 10.11 13.01
N GLN A 147 12.46 9.97 13.60
CA GLN A 147 13.42 8.95 13.22
C GLN A 147 13.22 7.61 13.93
N ASN A 148 12.41 7.46 14.99
CA ASN A 148 12.06 6.15 15.55
C ASN A 148 10.75 6.19 16.37
N GLN A 149 10.00 5.08 16.34
CA GLN A 149 8.65 4.95 16.89
C GLN A 149 8.60 4.52 18.37
N VAL A 150 7.43 4.85 18.97
CA VAL A 150 6.68 4.24 20.09
C VAL A 150 6.41 5.26 21.21
N LEU A 151 5.13 5.37 21.57
CA LEU A 151 4.63 6.08 22.74
C LEU A 151 3.63 5.16 23.45
N VAL A 152 3.89 4.93 24.73
CA VAL A 152 3.01 4.28 25.70
C VAL A 152 2.55 5.37 26.67
N GLU A 153 1.26 5.47 27.01
CA GLU A 153 0.81 5.92 28.35
C GLU A 153 -0.71 5.88 28.63
N SER A 154 -1.02 5.54 29.89
CA SER A 154 -2.07 6.02 30.84
C SER A 154 -3.56 5.56 30.78
N PRO A 155 -4.22 5.24 31.94
CA PRO A 155 -5.28 4.23 32.07
C PRO A 155 -6.73 4.63 31.77
N ASP A 156 -7.05 5.90 31.56
CA ASP A 156 -8.45 6.36 31.66
C ASP A 156 -9.15 6.41 30.29
N GLY A 157 -9.58 5.23 29.84
CA GLY A 157 -10.33 5.00 28.61
C GLY A 157 -11.85 5.18 28.76
N ILE A 158 -12.41 6.25 28.16
CA ILE A 158 -13.87 6.47 28.04
C ILE A 158 -14.25 6.62 26.56
N ALA A 159 -13.95 5.59 25.79
CA ALA A 159 -14.65 5.28 24.54
C ALA A 159 -14.62 3.76 24.44
N THR A 160 -15.72 3.11 24.06
CA THR A 160 -15.70 1.69 23.76
C THR A 160 -14.63 1.50 22.68
N PRO A 161 -13.48 0.86 22.98
CA PRO A 161 -12.39 0.74 22.02
C PRO A 161 -12.87 -0.06 20.82
N ASP A 162 -12.14 -0.01 19.71
CA ASP A 162 -12.34 -0.97 18.62
C ASP A 162 -11.96 -2.38 19.12
N VAL A 163 -12.90 -3.03 19.80
CA VAL A 163 -12.71 -4.34 20.43
C VAL A 163 -12.43 -5.40 19.38
N LEU A 164 -13.15 -5.36 18.25
CA LEU A 164 -12.94 -6.32 17.17
C LEU A 164 -11.58 -6.10 16.50
N GLY A 165 -11.15 -4.86 16.31
CA GLY A 165 -9.80 -4.52 15.85
C GLY A 165 -8.73 -4.98 16.83
N ALA A 166 -8.92 -4.78 18.13
CA ALA A 166 -7.99 -5.26 19.16
C ALA A 166 -7.83 -6.79 19.11
N ILE A 167 -8.93 -7.53 18.90
CA ILE A 167 -8.91 -8.99 18.79
C ILE A 167 -8.15 -9.43 17.51
N ARG A 168 -8.38 -8.76 16.38
CA ARG A 168 -7.63 -9.01 15.13
C ARG A 168 -6.13 -8.76 15.30
N VAL A 169 -5.76 -7.60 15.87
CA VAL A 169 -4.36 -7.27 16.14
C VAL A 169 -3.75 -8.30 17.07
N GLY A 170 -4.40 -8.66 18.18
CA GLY A 170 -3.92 -9.71 19.07
C GLY A 170 -3.70 -11.06 18.36
N SER A 171 -4.59 -11.42 17.44
CA SER A 171 -4.48 -12.65 16.63
C SER A 171 -3.28 -12.61 15.67
N VAL A 172 -3.03 -11.47 15.03
CA VAL A 172 -1.88 -11.28 14.14
C VAL A 172 -0.55 -11.30 14.91
N PHE A 173 -0.50 -10.65 16.07
CA PHE A 173 0.69 -10.71 16.92
C PHE A 173 0.93 -12.12 17.45
N HIS A 174 -0.13 -12.87 17.78
CA HIS A 174 0.01 -14.28 18.15
C HIS A 174 0.60 -15.11 16.99
N LEU A 175 0.08 -14.96 15.77
CA LEU A 175 0.64 -15.60 14.58
C LEU A 175 2.12 -15.24 14.37
N LYS A 176 2.46 -13.95 14.49
CA LYS A 176 3.84 -13.46 14.35
C LYS A 176 4.78 -14.12 15.36
N GLU A 177 4.35 -14.28 16.61
CA GLU A 177 5.12 -14.98 17.65
C GLU A 177 5.28 -16.47 17.36
N SER A 178 4.21 -17.13 16.89
CA SER A 178 4.25 -18.54 16.52
C SER A 178 5.18 -18.81 15.33
N VAL A 179 5.28 -17.87 14.37
CA VAL A 179 6.28 -17.92 13.28
C VAL A 179 7.68 -17.61 13.82
N GLY A 180 7.80 -16.59 14.68
CA GLY A 180 9.06 -16.18 15.28
C GLY A 180 9.76 -15.06 14.50
N CYS A 181 10.20 -14.03 15.22
CA CYS A 181 10.84 -12.85 14.62
C CYS A 181 12.11 -13.17 13.85
N HIS A 182 12.92 -14.12 14.34
CA HIS A 182 14.17 -14.54 13.70
C HIS A 182 13.95 -15.20 12.33
N ILE A 183 12.85 -15.95 12.15
CA ILE A 183 12.50 -16.56 10.86
C ILE A 183 12.07 -15.46 9.88
N ILE A 184 11.19 -14.56 10.32
CA ILE A 184 10.73 -13.40 9.52
C ILE A 184 11.94 -12.57 9.07
N GLU A 185 12.84 -12.24 9.99
CA GLU A 185 14.04 -11.46 9.71
C GLU A 185 14.97 -12.19 8.73
N ALA A 186 15.16 -13.50 8.88
CA ALA A 186 15.99 -14.29 7.96
C ALA A 186 15.42 -14.29 6.52
N LEU A 187 14.11 -14.51 6.37
CA LEU A 187 13.42 -14.52 5.08
C LEU A 187 13.44 -13.14 4.40
N GLU A 188 13.17 -12.08 5.16
CA GLU A 188 13.23 -10.71 4.63
C GLU A 188 14.66 -10.31 4.25
N ASN A 189 15.67 -10.74 5.02
CA ASN A 189 17.07 -10.53 4.68
C ASN A 189 17.46 -11.23 3.37
N GLU A 190 16.97 -12.45 3.13
CA GLU A 190 17.20 -13.15 1.87
C GLU A 190 16.64 -12.34 0.68
N CYS A 191 15.44 -11.78 0.81
CA CYS A 191 14.85 -10.89 -0.18
C CYS A 191 15.71 -9.63 -0.42
N VAL A 192 16.24 -9.02 0.64
CA VAL A 192 17.13 -7.85 0.57
C VAL A 192 18.43 -8.19 -0.16
N GLU A 193 19.05 -9.31 0.17
CA GLU A 193 20.27 -9.77 -0.50
C GLU A 193 20.02 -10.05 -1.99
N LYS A 194 18.93 -10.73 -2.33
CA LYS A 194 18.52 -10.98 -3.73
C LYS A 194 18.30 -9.66 -4.48
N PHE A 195 17.60 -8.69 -3.88
CA PHE A 195 17.35 -7.38 -4.47
C PHE A 195 18.65 -6.65 -4.80
N PHE A 196 19.56 -6.49 -3.83
CA PHE A 196 20.81 -5.77 -4.05
C PHE A 196 21.77 -6.52 -4.97
N ARG A 197 21.80 -7.85 -4.93
CA ARG A 197 22.59 -8.64 -5.88
C ARG A 197 22.19 -8.34 -7.32
N LYS A 198 20.89 -8.13 -7.58
CA LYS A 198 20.38 -7.82 -8.92
C LYS A 198 20.51 -6.34 -9.29
N PHE A 199 20.17 -5.43 -8.37
CA PHE A 199 19.95 -4.03 -8.71
C PHE A 199 21.00 -3.03 -8.23
N ARG A 200 21.94 -3.41 -7.36
CA ARG A 200 22.91 -2.46 -6.77
C ARG A 200 23.68 -1.64 -7.79
N ASN A 201 24.00 -2.24 -8.95
CA ASN A 201 24.77 -1.59 -10.02
C ASN A 201 23.92 -1.29 -11.26
N HIS A 202 22.59 -1.31 -11.16
CA HIS A 202 21.72 -1.09 -12.30
C HIS A 202 21.65 0.40 -12.65
N GLU A 203 22.23 0.80 -13.77
CA GLU A 203 22.44 2.22 -14.15
C GLU A 203 21.16 3.06 -14.25
N LYS A 204 20.03 2.42 -14.56
CA LYS A 204 18.73 3.09 -14.72
C LYS A 204 17.85 3.04 -13.47
N LEU A 205 18.23 2.29 -12.44
CA LEU A 205 17.43 2.12 -11.23
C LEU A 205 18.15 2.78 -10.06
N ILE A 206 17.60 3.90 -9.59
CA ILE A 206 18.18 4.64 -8.46
C ILE A 206 17.46 4.19 -7.20
N ILE A 207 18.16 3.40 -6.39
CA ILE A 207 17.66 2.93 -5.10
C ILE A 207 17.86 4.05 -4.09
N LEU A 208 16.78 4.41 -3.40
CA LEU A 208 16.78 5.45 -2.38
C LEU A 208 17.06 4.87 -0.98
N GLY A 209 17.69 5.71 -0.16
CA GLY A 209 18.11 5.35 1.18
C GLY A 209 19.45 4.60 1.20
N SER A 210 19.84 4.09 2.37
CA SER A 210 21.10 3.39 2.51
C SER A 210 21.08 2.02 1.81
N THR A 211 22.19 1.69 1.16
CA THR A 211 22.45 0.42 0.45
C THR A 211 23.52 -0.43 1.14
N SER A 212 23.99 0.02 2.31
CA SER A 212 25.10 -0.60 3.06
C SER A 212 24.72 -1.01 4.49
N ILE A 213 23.62 -0.48 5.03
CA ILE A 213 23.11 -0.86 6.34
C ILE A 213 22.05 -1.94 6.20
N HIS A 214 21.91 -2.75 7.25
CA HIS A 214 20.79 -3.67 7.40
C HIS A 214 19.46 -2.90 7.33
N ARG A 215 18.50 -3.41 6.55
CA ARG A 215 17.20 -2.78 6.29
C ARG A 215 16.12 -3.84 6.09
N LEU A 216 14.88 -3.43 6.33
CA LEU A 216 13.70 -4.22 5.95
C LEU A 216 13.64 -4.40 4.43
N ALA A 217 12.91 -5.42 3.98
CA ALA A 217 12.63 -5.70 2.57
C ALA A 217 11.62 -4.72 1.94
N LEU A 218 11.82 -3.43 2.23
CA LEU A 218 11.06 -2.28 1.77
C LEU A 218 12.00 -1.39 0.96
N PHE A 219 11.74 -1.26 -0.34
CA PHE A 219 12.61 -0.59 -1.30
C PHE A 219 11.90 0.61 -1.92
N SER A 220 12.56 1.76 -1.87
CA SER A 220 12.14 2.98 -2.55
C SER A 220 13.06 3.20 -3.73
N PHE A 221 12.53 3.42 -4.93
CA PHE A 221 13.36 3.59 -6.12
C PHE A 221 12.78 4.56 -7.14
N LEU A 222 13.66 5.08 -7.99
CA LEU A 222 13.35 5.87 -9.18
C LEU A 222 13.88 5.16 -10.42
N ILE A 223 13.19 5.36 -11.55
CA ILE A 223 13.65 4.88 -12.85
C ILE A 223 14.13 6.08 -13.66
N TYR A 224 15.42 6.10 -13.97
CA TYR A 224 16.07 7.11 -14.78
C TYR A 224 16.14 6.67 -16.25
N VAL A 225 15.91 7.61 -17.16
CA VAL A 225 15.91 7.39 -18.60
C VAL A 225 17.01 8.26 -19.23
N PRO A 226 18.23 7.71 -19.42
CA PRO A 226 19.42 8.49 -19.81
C PRO A 226 19.25 9.27 -21.11
N ILE A 227 18.56 8.69 -22.10
CA ILE A 227 18.37 9.31 -23.43
C ILE A 227 17.69 10.69 -23.33
N PHE A 228 16.78 10.84 -22.36
CA PHE A 228 16.03 12.08 -22.15
C PHE A 228 16.50 12.88 -20.93
N MET A 229 17.50 12.39 -20.20
CA MET A 229 18.00 13.00 -18.97
C MET A 229 16.88 13.26 -17.93
N LYS A 230 15.85 12.40 -17.89
CA LYS A 230 14.65 12.53 -17.07
C LYS A 230 14.29 11.20 -16.42
N TYR A 231 13.32 11.22 -15.50
CA TYR A 231 12.82 10.03 -14.81
C TYR A 231 11.46 9.58 -15.34
N LEU A 232 11.06 8.36 -15.02
CA LEU A 232 9.65 7.96 -15.09
C LEU A 232 8.91 8.45 -13.83
N HIS A 233 7.71 8.98 -14.03
CA HIS A 233 6.86 9.39 -12.92
C HIS A 233 6.48 8.17 -12.07
N HIS A 234 6.57 8.27 -10.73
CA HIS A 234 6.31 7.15 -9.81
C HIS A 234 4.94 6.49 -10.02
N ASN A 235 3.86 7.28 -10.16
CA ASN A 235 2.52 6.76 -10.48
C ASN A 235 2.48 6.03 -11.84
N PHE A 236 3.25 6.47 -12.84
CA PHE A 236 3.33 5.78 -14.12
C PHE A 236 4.02 4.42 -13.99
N VAL A 237 5.11 4.35 -13.21
CA VAL A 237 5.80 3.08 -12.92
C VAL A 237 4.86 2.09 -12.24
N SER A 238 4.08 2.54 -11.25
CA SER A 238 3.08 1.70 -10.58
C SER A 238 1.99 1.21 -11.53
N VAL A 239 1.51 2.09 -12.43
CA VAL A 239 0.53 1.70 -13.45
C VAL A 239 1.12 0.68 -14.43
N LEU A 240 2.38 0.81 -14.86
CA LEU A 240 3.01 -0.20 -15.71
C LEU A 240 3.17 -1.55 -15.00
N LEU A 241 3.57 -1.55 -13.72
CA LEU A 241 3.67 -2.78 -12.92
C LEU A 241 2.29 -3.46 -12.77
N ASN A 242 1.24 -2.68 -12.57
CA ASN A 242 -0.11 -3.19 -12.47
C ASN A 242 -0.63 -3.70 -13.82
N ASP A 243 -0.58 -2.87 -14.86
CA ASP A 243 -1.23 -3.13 -16.13
C ASP A 243 -0.49 -4.21 -16.93
N LEU A 244 0.85 -4.21 -16.92
CA LEU A 244 1.63 -5.18 -17.70
C LEU A 244 1.91 -6.48 -16.94
N PHE A 245 2.02 -6.42 -15.61
CA PHE A 245 2.55 -7.53 -14.81
C PHE A 245 1.64 -7.98 -13.67
N SER A 246 0.50 -7.34 -13.44
CA SER A 246 -0.39 -7.64 -12.30
C SER A 246 0.24 -7.45 -10.92
N ILE A 247 1.28 -6.62 -10.83
CA ILE A 247 1.99 -6.34 -9.59
C ILE A 247 1.43 -5.03 -9.01
N ARG A 248 0.87 -5.12 -7.80
CA ARG A 248 0.41 -3.94 -7.07
C ARG A 248 1.52 -3.40 -6.19
N VAL A 249 2.00 -2.23 -6.55
CA VAL A 249 2.95 -1.44 -5.76
C VAL A 249 2.32 -0.11 -5.39
N ARG A 250 2.90 0.52 -4.36
CA ARG A 250 2.51 1.85 -3.93
C ARG A 250 3.44 2.89 -4.56
N SER A 251 2.86 3.97 -5.07
CA SER A 251 3.62 5.11 -5.61
C SER A 251 3.57 6.37 -4.74
N GLU A 252 2.94 6.38 -3.56
CA GLU A 252 2.75 7.63 -2.82
C GLU A 252 3.18 7.53 -1.37
N CYS A 253 4.16 8.32 -0.92
CA CYS A 253 4.49 8.48 0.50
C CYS A 253 3.91 9.80 1.05
N SER A 254 2.59 9.97 0.95
CA SER A 254 1.87 11.22 1.28
C SER A 254 1.92 11.63 2.75
N TYR A 255 2.42 10.78 3.65
CA TYR A 255 2.33 11.02 5.09
C TYR A 255 3.56 11.71 5.70
N ASN A 256 4.67 11.87 4.96
CA ASN A 256 5.86 12.55 5.50
C ASN A 256 6.66 13.31 4.42
N ALA A 257 6.16 14.47 4.03
CA ALA A 257 6.83 15.35 3.06
C ALA A 257 8.30 15.67 3.42
N SER A 258 8.65 15.76 4.71
CA SER A 258 10.04 15.98 5.15
C SER A 258 10.95 14.77 4.89
N TYR A 259 10.43 13.55 5.05
CA TYR A 259 11.18 12.34 4.72
C TYR A 259 11.46 12.30 3.21
N VAL A 260 10.45 12.59 2.39
CA VAL A 260 10.60 12.65 0.93
C VAL A 260 11.61 13.74 0.53
N SER A 261 11.51 14.95 1.10
CA SER A 261 12.48 16.01 0.85
C SER A 261 13.91 15.61 1.24
N GLY A 262 14.11 14.96 2.39
CA GLY A 262 15.42 14.50 2.82
C GLY A 262 15.97 13.37 1.93
N LEU A 263 15.12 12.42 1.56
CA LEU A 263 15.48 11.26 0.75
C LEU A 263 15.83 11.64 -0.70
N LEU A 264 15.12 12.61 -1.26
CA LEU A 264 15.32 13.13 -2.62
C LEU A 264 16.23 14.36 -2.66
N ASN A 265 16.79 14.76 -1.52
CA ASN A 265 17.64 15.94 -1.37
C ASN A 265 17.04 17.22 -1.99
N LEU A 266 15.75 17.45 -1.72
CA LEU A 266 15.03 18.65 -2.14
C LEU A 266 15.40 19.82 -1.23
N ASP A 267 15.89 20.90 -1.82
CA ASP A 267 16.12 22.16 -1.11
C ASP A 267 14.79 22.83 -0.70
N ASP A 268 14.90 23.81 0.20
CA ASP A 268 13.73 24.54 0.73
C ASP A 268 12.98 25.30 -0.36
N GLN A 269 13.69 25.83 -1.36
CA GLN A 269 13.10 26.59 -2.46
C GLN A 269 12.24 25.69 -3.36
N LYS A 270 12.76 24.52 -3.74
CA LYS A 270 12.02 23.50 -4.49
C LYS A 270 10.80 23.03 -3.71
N SER A 271 10.96 22.76 -2.42
CA SER A 271 9.87 22.32 -1.57
C SER A 271 8.75 23.36 -1.49
N GLU A 272 9.09 24.65 -1.35
CA GLU A 272 8.09 25.74 -1.35
C GLU A 272 7.35 25.85 -2.69
N ILE A 273 8.08 25.76 -3.81
CA ILE A 273 7.48 25.84 -5.15
C ILE A 273 6.56 24.66 -5.42
N ILE A 274 6.99 23.42 -5.10
CA ILE A 274 6.14 22.23 -5.22
C ILE A 274 4.88 22.40 -4.39
N MET A 275 4.99 22.84 -3.13
CA MET A 275 3.82 23.07 -2.27
C MET A 275 2.84 24.08 -2.87
N LYS A 276 3.32 25.15 -3.53
CA LYS A 276 2.44 26.10 -4.23
C LYS A 276 1.58 25.43 -5.29
N PHE A 277 2.15 24.53 -6.10
CA PHE A 277 1.37 23.75 -7.09
C PHE A 277 0.41 22.74 -6.44
N LEU A 278 0.77 22.15 -5.30
CA LEU A 278 -0.08 21.15 -4.64
C LEU A 278 -1.28 21.79 -3.91
N THR A 279 -1.13 23.03 -3.41
CA THR A 279 -2.16 23.72 -2.63
C THR A 279 -2.83 24.88 -3.35
N ALA A 280 -2.49 25.15 -4.62
CA ALA A 280 -3.09 26.22 -5.39
C ALA A 280 -4.62 26.06 -5.45
N ASN A 281 -5.34 27.11 -5.07
CA ASN A 281 -6.78 27.21 -5.26
C ASN A 281 -7.06 27.84 -6.62
N GLU A 282 -8.19 27.48 -7.24
CA GLU A 282 -8.61 28.03 -8.55
C GLU A 282 -8.73 29.58 -8.56
N ASN A 283 -8.82 30.20 -7.37
CA ASN A 283 -8.99 31.65 -7.20
C ASN A 283 -7.69 32.43 -6.91
N ASP A 284 -6.54 31.76 -6.74
CA ASP A 284 -5.26 32.45 -6.49
C ASP A 284 -4.66 33.00 -7.80
N GLN A 285 -4.98 34.27 -8.10
CA GLN A 285 -4.53 34.95 -9.33
C GLN A 285 -3.06 35.37 -9.31
N LEU A 286 -2.35 35.24 -8.18
CA LEU A 286 -1.08 35.96 -7.97
C LEU A 286 0.11 35.42 -8.79
N ASP A 287 0.00 34.29 -9.48
CA ASP A 287 1.11 33.74 -10.28
C ASP A 287 0.68 32.90 -11.51
N ALA A 288 -0.61 32.87 -11.85
CA ALA A 288 -1.19 31.97 -12.84
C ALA A 288 -0.82 30.47 -12.61
N ILE A 289 -0.58 30.11 -11.35
CA ILE A 289 -0.28 28.73 -10.94
C ILE A 289 -1.61 28.01 -10.70
N THR A 290 -1.86 26.95 -11.47
CA THR A 290 -2.98 26.04 -11.25
C THR A 290 -2.53 24.83 -10.44
N LYS A 291 -3.47 24.20 -9.74
CA LYS A 291 -3.21 22.96 -9.01
C LYS A 291 -2.60 21.91 -9.95
N ASN A 292 -1.47 21.32 -9.55
CA ASN A 292 -0.81 20.28 -10.33
C ASN A 292 -0.16 19.25 -9.40
N GLU A 293 -0.75 18.06 -9.29
CA GLU A 293 -0.24 16.95 -8.49
C GLU A 293 0.92 16.22 -9.18
N LEU A 294 1.05 16.28 -10.51
CA LEU A 294 2.13 15.59 -11.24
C LEU A 294 3.53 16.16 -10.94
N ILE A 295 3.61 17.41 -10.49
CA ILE A 295 4.91 18.01 -10.11
C ILE A 295 5.47 17.45 -8.81
N ARG A 296 4.68 16.65 -8.08
CA ARG A 296 5.10 16.01 -6.84
C ARG A 296 6.36 15.18 -7.08
N TYR A 297 7.33 15.38 -6.22
CA TYR A 297 8.52 14.53 -6.16
C TYR A 297 8.19 13.38 -5.21
N ASP A 298 8.25 12.16 -5.72
CA ASP A 298 8.02 10.94 -4.94
C ASP A 298 8.72 9.76 -5.65
N PHE A 299 8.58 8.56 -5.10
CA PHE A 299 9.21 7.35 -5.59
C PHE A 299 8.23 6.17 -5.64
N THR A 300 8.58 5.14 -6.40
CA THR A 300 7.87 3.87 -6.33
C THR A 300 8.39 3.08 -5.14
N GLN A 301 7.49 2.50 -4.36
CA GLN A 301 7.79 1.70 -3.18
C GLN A 301 7.39 0.25 -3.40
N LEU A 302 8.35 -0.65 -3.16
CA LEU A 302 8.19 -2.09 -3.20
C LEU A 302 8.32 -2.65 -1.78
N ASP A 303 7.37 -3.46 -1.37
CA ASP A 303 7.32 -4.12 -0.08
C ASP A 303 7.24 -5.63 -0.27
N LEU A 304 8.28 -6.35 0.13
CA LEU A 304 8.32 -7.81 0.11
C LEU A 304 8.17 -8.32 1.53
N SER A 305 7.11 -9.07 1.78
CA SER A 305 6.87 -9.66 3.09
C SER A 305 7.51 -11.05 3.19
N TYR A 306 7.77 -11.52 4.40
CA TYR A 306 8.37 -12.84 4.65
C TYR A 306 7.62 -14.04 4.02
N PHE A 307 6.37 -13.85 3.60
CA PHE A 307 5.54 -14.87 2.93
C PHE A 307 5.44 -14.67 1.41
N THR A 308 6.21 -13.75 0.81
CA THR A 308 6.32 -13.64 -0.65
C THR A 308 7.20 -14.77 -1.16
N SER A 309 6.70 -15.59 -2.10
CA SER A 309 7.43 -16.74 -2.62
C SER A 309 8.66 -16.32 -3.43
N ASP A 310 9.68 -17.18 -3.49
CA ASP A 310 10.87 -16.93 -4.31
C ASP A 310 10.54 -16.69 -5.79
N GLU A 311 9.54 -17.42 -6.31
CA GLU A 311 9.04 -17.26 -7.68
C GLU A 311 8.42 -15.88 -7.91
N ASP A 312 7.60 -15.40 -6.95
CA ASP A 312 7.02 -14.06 -7.01
C ASP A 312 8.09 -12.96 -6.88
N VAL A 313 9.09 -13.16 -6.01
CA VAL A 313 10.22 -12.22 -5.86
C VAL A 313 10.98 -12.08 -7.18
N ASP A 314 11.35 -13.19 -7.81
CA ASP A 314 12.06 -13.18 -9.08
C ASP A 314 11.20 -12.57 -10.21
N TYR A 315 9.89 -12.88 -10.23
CA TYR A 315 8.94 -12.28 -11.18
C TYR A 315 8.85 -10.76 -11.02
N ILE A 316 8.67 -10.26 -9.79
CA ILE A 316 8.64 -8.83 -9.48
C ILE A 316 9.93 -8.15 -9.95
N PHE A 317 11.09 -8.75 -9.66
CA PHE A 317 12.36 -8.17 -10.05
C PHE A 317 12.54 -8.15 -11.57
N ASN A 318 12.13 -9.20 -12.28
CA ASN A 318 12.16 -9.20 -13.75
C ASN A 318 11.25 -8.12 -14.34
N ALA A 319 10.07 -7.88 -13.75
CA ALA A 319 9.16 -6.81 -14.17
C ALA A 319 9.75 -5.41 -13.95
N ILE A 320 10.37 -5.17 -12.80
CA ILE A 320 11.06 -3.89 -12.51
C ILE A 320 12.20 -3.65 -13.51
N GLU A 321 13.00 -4.68 -13.79
CA GLU A 321 14.09 -4.60 -14.77
C GLU A 321 13.59 -4.31 -16.18
N PHE A 322 12.48 -4.94 -16.60
CA PHE A 322 11.84 -4.66 -17.88
C PHE A 322 11.42 -3.18 -17.99
N ILE A 323 10.72 -2.66 -16.98
CA ILE A 323 10.27 -1.26 -16.95
C ILE A 323 11.46 -0.31 -16.90
N ALA A 324 12.49 -0.62 -16.11
CA ALA A 324 13.70 0.18 -16.05
C ALA A 324 14.41 0.28 -17.41
N ASN A 325 14.37 -0.80 -18.21
CA ASN A 325 15.05 -0.85 -19.49
C ASN A 325 14.26 -0.25 -20.66
N GLY A 326 12.94 -0.38 -20.67
CA GLY A 326 12.11 0.03 -21.81
C GLY A 326 10.76 0.66 -21.47
N GLY A 327 10.42 0.82 -20.19
CA GLY A 327 9.10 1.29 -19.75
C GLY A 327 8.70 2.67 -20.29
N TRP A 328 9.66 3.55 -20.53
CA TRP A 328 9.43 4.87 -21.14
C TRP A 328 8.77 4.78 -22.52
N GLN A 329 9.02 3.69 -23.25
CA GLN A 329 8.44 3.51 -24.59
C GLN A 329 6.92 3.44 -24.50
N PHE A 330 6.35 2.95 -23.39
CA PHE A 330 4.90 2.82 -23.22
C PHE A 330 4.19 4.15 -22.96
N LEU A 331 4.89 5.24 -22.63
CA LEU A 331 4.28 6.53 -22.27
C LEU A 331 3.21 7.03 -23.26
N PRO A 332 3.39 6.97 -24.60
CA PRO A 332 2.37 7.41 -25.55
C PRO A 332 1.06 6.63 -25.46
N LEU A 333 1.08 5.39 -24.95
CA LEU A 333 -0.13 4.59 -24.77
C LEU A 333 -0.98 5.05 -23.58
N TYR A 334 -0.46 5.97 -22.76
CA TYR A 334 -1.13 6.47 -21.56
C TYR A 334 -1.40 7.97 -21.66
N THR A 335 -2.43 8.42 -20.96
CA THR A 335 -2.72 9.82 -20.66
C THR A 335 -2.61 10.04 -19.15
N CYS A 336 -2.33 11.26 -18.74
CA CYS A 336 -2.21 11.64 -17.33
C CYS A 336 -3.04 12.89 -17.03
N ASP A 337 -3.66 12.91 -15.85
CA ASP A 337 -4.40 14.07 -15.33
C ASP A 337 -3.48 14.88 -14.39
N SER A 338 -3.21 16.13 -14.73
CA SER A 338 -2.35 17.01 -13.92
C SER A 338 -2.93 17.34 -12.55
N THR A 339 -4.25 17.36 -12.40
CA THR A 339 -4.93 17.74 -11.15
C THR A 339 -4.94 16.60 -10.14
N THR A 340 -4.92 15.35 -10.61
CA THR A 340 -5.00 14.15 -9.76
C THR A 340 -3.76 13.28 -9.78
N ALA A 341 -2.81 13.54 -10.69
CA ALA A 341 -1.65 12.69 -10.99
C ALA A 341 -1.99 11.25 -11.39
N VAL A 342 -3.23 11.01 -11.84
CA VAL A 342 -3.69 9.68 -12.27
C VAL A 342 -3.28 9.43 -13.72
N TRP A 343 -2.66 8.28 -13.96
CA TRP A 343 -2.29 7.79 -15.29
C TRP A 343 -3.29 6.72 -15.75
N ARG A 344 -3.68 6.73 -17.02
CA ARG A 344 -4.65 5.78 -17.61
C ARG A 344 -4.24 5.40 -19.02
N ALA A 345 -4.36 4.12 -19.38
CA ALA A 345 -4.15 3.68 -20.76
C ALA A 345 -5.24 4.24 -21.69
N ARG A 346 -4.86 4.71 -22.87
CA ARG A 346 -5.76 5.31 -23.87
C ARG A 346 -6.70 4.32 -24.55
N THR A 347 -6.30 3.05 -24.59
CA THR A 347 -7.08 1.96 -25.20
C THR A 347 -8.20 1.46 -24.29
N ILE A 348 -8.28 1.92 -23.04
CA ILE A 348 -9.43 1.68 -22.17
C ILE A 348 -10.55 2.62 -22.65
N PRO A 349 -11.67 2.12 -23.22
CA PRO A 349 -12.79 2.96 -23.59
C PRO A 349 -13.24 3.76 -22.36
N LEU A 350 -13.58 5.04 -22.55
CA LEU A 350 -14.26 5.87 -21.54
C LEU A 350 -15.65 5.34 -21.14
N GLU A 351 -16.08 4.21 -21.70
CA GLU A 351 -17.29 3.49 -21.28
C GLU A 351 -17.12 2.97 -19.85
N ASN A 352 -17.50 3.84 -18.93
CA ASN A 352 -17.91 3.61 -17.56
C ASN A 352 -17.23 2.42 -16.82
N PRO A 353 -16.09 2.69 -16.13
CA PRO A 353 -15.58 1.81 -15.07
C PRO A 353 -16.61 1.50 -13.98
N SER A 354 -17.70 2.28 -13.91
CA SER A 354 -18.84 2.05 -13.02
C SER A 354 -19.63 0.77 -13.32
N THR A 355 -19.32 0.03 -14.39
CA THR A 355 -19.94 -1.28 -14.66
C THR A 355 -19.20 -2.47 -14.03
N GLN A 356 -18.01 -2.28 -13.44
CA GLN A 356 -17.19 -3.35 -12.84
C GLN A 356 -16.72 -3.04 -11.41
N LEU A 357 -17.06 -1.87 -10.85
CA LEU A 357 -16.70 -1.50 -9.49
C LEU A 357 -17.87 -1.84 -8.56
N HIS A 358 -17.65 -2.79 -7.65
CA HIS A 358 -18.57 -3.08 -6.56
C HIS A 358 -18.72 -1.82 -5.70
N SER A 359 -19.93 -1.27 -5.66
CA SER A 359 -20.29 -0.17 -4.76
C SER A 359 -21.22 -0.69 -3.68
N LEU A 360 -21.07 -0.19 -2.46
CA LEU A 360 -22.04 -0.48 -1.38
C LEU A 360 -23.48 -0.09 -1.77
N GLN A 361 -23.64 0.84 -2.72
CA GLN A 361 -24.94 1.26 -3.24
C GLN A 361 -25.59 0.22 -4.18
N MET A 362 -24.84 -0.78 -4.64
CA MET A 362 -25.33 -1.85 -5.52
C MET A 362 -25.83 -3.08 -4.75
N ILE A 363 -25.63 -3.10 -3.43
CA ILE A 363 -26.11 -4.17 -2.56
C ILE A 363 -27.63 -4.07 -2.46
N THR A 364 -28.32 -5.18 -2.71
CA THR A 364 -29.76 -5.30 -2.43
C THR A 364 -29.99 -6.32 -1.31
N PHE A 365 -31.15 -6.21 -0.66
CA PHE A 365 -31.58 -7.09 0.43
C PHE A 365 -32.94 -7.75 0.12
N GLU A 366 -33.32 -7.83 -1.15
CA GLU A 366 -34.65 -8.29 -1.57
C GLU A 366 -34.96 -9.71 -1.09
N ASN A 367 -33.93 -10.57 -0.99
CA ASN A 367 -34.06 -11.94 -0.50
C ASN A 367 -33.66 -12.10 0.98
N GLY A 368 -33.44 -11.00 1.70
CA GLY A 368 -32.91 -11.03 3.07
C GLY A 368 -31.42 -11.39 3.16
N THR A 369 -30.74 -11.52 2.03
CA THR A 369 -29.28 -11.70 1.90
C THR A 369 -28.66 -10.47 1.26
N MET A 370 -27.37 -10.24 1.53
CA MET A 370 -26.58 -9.22 0.83
C MET A 370 -26.30 -9.73 -0.59
N ASP A 371 -27.14 -9.34 -1.54
CA ASP A 371 -27.06 -9.78 -2.93
C ASP A 371 -26.49 -8.67 -3.83
N GLU A 372 -25.58 -9.04 -4.73
CA GLU A 372 -25.15 -8.19 -5.84
C GLU A 372 -26.09 -8.41 -7.04
N THR A 373 -26.39 -7.35 -7.80
CA THR A 373 -27.43 -7.41 -8.85
C THR A 373 -27.19 -8.52 -9.90
N TYR A 374 -28.28 -9.12 -10.40
CA TYR A 374 -28.33 -10.32 -11.26
C TYR A 374 -27.43 -10.32 -12.52
N LYS A 375 -26.97 -9.17 -13.03
CA LYS A 375 -26.19 -9.06 -14.29
C LYS A 375 -24.80 -9.71 -14.22
N GLU A 376 -24.23 -9.93 -13.04
CA GLU A 376 -22.87 -10.49 -12.88
C GLU A 376 -22.81 -12.03 -12.88
N ARG A 377 -23.91 -12.72 -12.52
CA ARG A 377 -23.97 -14.19 -12.52
C ARG A 377 -23.65 -14.82 -13.87
N GLN A 378 -23.89 -14.10 -14.98
CA GLN A 378 -23.49 -14.56 -16.31
C GLN A 378 -22.00 -14.39 -16.61
N MET A 379 -21.33 -13.37 -16.07
CA MET A 379 -19.94 -13.03 -16.41
C MET A 379 -18.91 -13.89 -15.67
N GLN A 380 -19.14 -14.26 -14.40
CA GLN A 380 -18.24 -15.15 -13.66
C GLN A 380 -18.11 -16.53 -14.31
N SER A 381 -19.16 -17.04 -14.96
CA SER A 381 -19.11 -18.33 -15.67
C SER A 381 -18.18 -18.31 -16.89
N THR A 382 -17.95 -17.13 -17.47
CA THR A 382 -17.10 -16.92 -18.65
C THR A 382 -15.65 -16.65 -18.25
N ALA A 383 -15.42 -15.92 -17.15
CA ALA A 383 -14.09 -15.62 -16.63
C ALA A 383 -13.33 -16.87 -16.14
N ILE A 384 -14.02 -17.82 -15.51
CA ILE A 384 -13.42 -19.06 -14.98
C ILE A 384 -12.88 -19.97 -16.10
N LYS A 385 -13.35 -19.82 -17.35
CA LYS A 385 -12.84 -20.61 -18.50
C LYS A 385 -11.49 -20.14 -19.04
N ASN A 386 -11.01 -18.95 -18.67
CA ASN A 386 -9.77 -18.38 -19.21
C ASN A 386 -8.57 -18.44 -18.23
N LEU A 387 -8.69 -19.14 -17.10
CA LEU A 387 -7.66 -19.22 -16.04
C LEU A 387 -6.33 -19.90 -16.46
N ASN A 388 -6.22 -20.45 -17.67
CA ASN A 388 -5.01 -21.12 -18.15
C ASN A 388 -3.96 -20.19 -18.79
N THR A 389 -4.12 -18.87 -18.76
CA THR A 389 -3.20 -17.91 -19.43
C THR A 389 -2.14 -17.28 -18.53
N HIS A 390 -1.70 -17.96 -17.46
CA HIS A 390 -0.62 -17.48 -16.58
C HIS A 390 0.79 -17.43 -17.21
N ASN A 391 0.93 -17.71 -18.51
CA ASN A 391 2.23 -17.94 -19.14
C ASN A 391 2.53 -17.06 -20.37
N LEU A 392 1.69 -16.07 -20.69
CA LEU A 392 1.77 -15.42 -22.01
C LEU A 392 2.54 -14.09 -22.10
N MET A 393 2.92 -13.42 -21.00
CA MET A 393 3.65 -12.14 -21.09
C MET A 393 5.15 -12.22 -20.77
N ILE A 394 5.64 -13.37 -20.29
CA ILE A 394 7.10 -13.62 -20.13
C ILE A 394 7.64 -14.65 -21.14
N ASN A 395 6.77 -15.47 -21.75
CA ASN A 395 7.21 -16.41 -22.80
C ASN A 395 7.22 -15.80 -24.22
N SER A 396 6.60 -14.64 -24.45
CA SER A 396 6.98 -13.78 -25.56
C SER A 396 8.19 -12.98 -25.10
N THR A 397 9.31 -13.08 -25.80
CA THR A 397 10.53 -12.37 -25.44
C THR A 397 10.23 -10.88 -25.22
N SER A 398 10.87 -10.23 -24.25
CA SER A 398 10.68 -8.80 -23.91
C SER A 398 10.64 -7.85 -25.12
N ASN A 399 11.25 -8.27 -26.24
CA ASN A 399 11.26 -7.54 -27.51
C ASN A 399 9.89 -7.54 -28.21
N ASP A 400 9.11 -8.63 -28.16
CA ASP A 400 7.81 -8.75 -28.82
C ASP A 400 6.79 -7.76 -28.25
N SER A 401 6.77 -7.59 -26.92
CA SER A 401 5.89 -6.64 -26.23
C SER A 401 6.23 -5.18 -26.56
N ILE A 402 7.53 -4.87 -26.70
CA ILE A 402 8.00 -3.53 -27.08
C ILE A 402 7.65 -3.24 -28.55
N GLU A 403 7.82 -4.20 -29.45
CA GLU A 403 7.45 -4.05 -30.85
C GLU A 403 5.94 -3.88 -31.04
N GLN A 404 5.14 -4.63 -30.30
CA GLN A 404 3.68 -4.46 -30.27
C GLN A 404 3.28 -3.07 -29.75
N ALA A 405 3.89 -2.62 -28.65
CA ALA A 405 3.67 -1.29 -28.12
C ALA A 405 3.98 -0.23 -29.19
N ARG A 406 5.14 -0.31 -29.85
CA ARG A 406 5.51 0.60 -30.96
C ARG A 406 4.53 0.58 -32.12
N ALA A 407 3.98 -0.59 -32.46
CA ALA A 407 2.96 -0.70 -33.51
C ALA A 407 1.67 0.03 -33.12
N MET A 408 1.22 -0.10 -31.86
CA MET A 408 0.04 0.59 -31.34
C MET A 408 0.21 2.12 -31.32
N MET A 409 1.44 2.62 -31.10
CA MET A 409 1.73 4.05 -31.04
C MET A 409 1.55 4.80 -32.37
N LYS A 410 1.71 4.11 -33.51
CA LYS A 410 1.72 4.76 -34.84
C LYS A 410 0.45 5.56 -35.15
N ASN A 411 -0.66 5.26 -34.49
CA ASN A 411 -1.95 5.89 -34.73
C ASN A 411 -2.41 6.82 -33.60
N ILE A 412 -1.54 7.15 -32.63
CA ILE A 412 -1.91 7.99 -31.49
C ILE A 412 -1.54 9.45 -31.76
N ASP A 413 -2.54 10.34 -31.70
CA ASP A 413 -2.32 11.78 -31.79
C ASP A 413 -2.14 12.41 -30.40
N LEU A 414 -0.88 12.52 -29.95
CA LEU A 414 -0.56 13.09 -28.64
C LEU A 414 -0.74 14.62 -28.58
N ARG A 415 -1.03 15.31 -29.69
CA ARG A 415 -1.36 16.76 -29.68
C ARG A 415 -2.67 17.07 -28.94
N THR A 416 -3.46 16.03 -28.70
CA THR A 416 -4.74 16.12 -27.98
C THR A 416 -4.57 16.04 -26.46
N ASP A 417 -3.35 15.80 -25.96
CA ASP A 417 -3.11 15.72 -24.52
C ASP A 417 -3.29 17.07 -23.83
N PRO A 418 -3.94 17.09 -22.65
CA PRO A 418 -4.07 18.32 -21.88
C PRO A 418 -2.66 18.83 -21.50
N PRO A 419 -2.37 20.12 -21.71
CA PRO A 419 -1.08 20.69 -21.33
C PRO A 419 -0.95 20.72 -19.80
N LEU A 420 0.27 20.55 -19.28
CA LEU A 420 0.52 20.57 -17.84
C LEU A 420 0.28 21.95 -17.17
N ASN A 421 0.00 23.00 -17.95
CA ASN A 421 -0.22 24.38 -17.49
C ASN A 421 0.78 24.85 -16.41
N ILE A 422 2.07 24.54 -16.61
CA ILE A 422 3.16 25.02 -15.75
C ILE A 422 3.77 26.28 -16.38
N PRO A 423 3.82 27.42 -15.68
CA PRO A 423 4.49 28.62 -16.16
C PRO A 423 5.95 28.35 -16.57
N VAL A 424 6.43 29.03 -17.62
CA VAL A 424 7.78 28.82 -18.19
C VAL A 424 8.88 28.90 -17.12
N LYS A 425 8.74 29.82 -16.15
CA LYS A 425 9.68 29.98 -15.02
C LYS A 425 9.83 28.71 -14.15
N TYR A 426 8.88 27.79 -14.20
CA TYR A 426 8.86 26.57 -13.39
C TYR A 426 9.04 25.28 -14.23
N GLN A 427 9.35 25.38 -15.54
CA GLN A 427 9.56 24.18 -16.37
C GLN A 427 10.75 23.31 -15.89
N ASN A 428 11.76 23.93 -15.29
CA ASN A 428 12.93 23.21 -14.73
C ASN A 428 12.59 22.29 -13.55
N PHE A 429 11.38 22.36 -13.00
CA PHE A 429 10.92 21.49 -11.92
C PHE A 429 10.24 20.21 -12.42
N ILE A 430 10.00 20.08 -13.74
CA ILE A 430 9.46 18.87 -14.36
C ILE A 430 10.58 17.83 -14.45
N TRP A 431 10.62 16.95 -13.46
CA TRP A 431 11.66 15.92 -13.31
C TRP A 431 11.38 14.64 -14.11
N PHE A 432 10.18 14.50 -14.66
CA PHE A 432 9.72 13.27 -15.30
C PHE A 432 9.36 13.46 -16.78
N LEU A 433 9.23 12.34 -17.48
CA LEU A 433 8.81 12.27 -18.88
C LEU A 433 7.29 12.36 -19.05
N LEU A 434 6.87 13.10 -20.06
CA LEU A 434 5.48 13.17 -20.52
C LEU A 434 5.28 12.34 -21.80
N PRO A 435 4.05 11.87 -22.09
CA PRO A 435 3.75 11.16 -23.34
C PRO A 435 4.25 11.89 -24.59
N GLN A 436 4.07 13.22 -24.64
CA GLN A 436 4.51 14.08 -25.74
C GLN A 436 6.04 14.16 -25.91
N ASP A 437 6.82 13.84 -24.87
CA ASP A 437 8.30 13.84 -24.95
C ASP A 437 8.83 12.69 -25.82
N ILE A 438 7.96 11.71 -26.15
CA ILE A 438 8.30 10.49 -26.88
C ILE A 438 7.89 10.54 -28.36
N PHE A 439 7.32 11.66 -28.86
CA PHE A 439 7.03 11.84 -30.31
C PHE A 439 8.27 11.49 -31.16
N PRO A 440 8.08 10.83 -32.32
CA PRO A 440 8.98 9.81 -32.80
C PRO A 440 10.37 10.37 -33.05
N VAL A 441 11.32 9.85 -32.26
CA VAL A 441 12.73 9.73 -32.66
C VAL A 441 12.83 8.78 -33.84
#